data_AF-A0A345HRZ7-F1
#
_entry.id   AF-A0A345HRZ7-F1
#
_cell.length_a   1.000
_cell.length_b   1.000
_cell.length_c   1.000
_cell.angle_alpha   90.00
_cell.angle_beta   90.00
_cell.angle_gamma   90.00
#
_symmetry.space_group_name_H-M   'P 1'
#
loop_
_entity.id
_entity.type
_entity.pdbx_description
1 polymer ?
#
loop_
_entity_poly.entity_id
_entity_poly.type
_entity_poly.pdbx_seq_one_letter_code
_entity_poly.pdbx_strand_id
1 'polypeptide(L)'
;MSAATTRSRTPDRLCAEAVDLARSAAEEAAAPGVVGEHVSAVAEGDRVVTHFFECKEMGYRGWRWAVTVTRASRAKVVTLDETVLLPGPDSLLAPEWVPWSERLRPGDMGPGDLLPTEADDLRLEPGYAGEDAGDEAPAGTVPAEALAYPELTDDTEPLDLTETPYEPTATPDSPAAPATESPAVPTRSTIAAVAEELGLRRARVLSRYGLHIAADRWDESFGAKTPMAQAAPAPCVSCGFLLPLAGSLRQAFGVCANEFSPADGHIVSLSYGCGGHSEAAVMPKPLRPPPPVLDSMGADAFPLRPAPDSGSVPLGDGSPEDLGHS
;
A
#
# COMPACT_ATOMS: atom_id res chain seq x y z
N MET A 1 21.03 27.97 40.19
CA MET A 1 21.38 26.55 39.93
C MET A 1 20.81 25.72 41.07
N SER A 2 19.60 25.19 40.92
CA SER A 2 19.05 24.22 41.89
C SER A 2 19.73 22.88 41.65
N ALA A 3 20.34 22.32 42.70
CA ALA A 3 20.94 21.00 42.65
C ALA A 3 19.87 19.97 42.26
N ALA A 4 20.09 19.25 41.16
CA ALA A 4 19.26 18.11 40.78
C ALA A 4 19.42 17.05 41.87
N THR A 5 18.44 16.99 42.77
CA THR A 5 18.33 15.96 43.79
C THR A 5 18.21 14.60 43.09
N THR A 6 19.21 13.75 43.30
CA THR A 6 19.21 12.36 42.85
C THR A 6 17.92 11.67 43.29
N ARG A 7 17.14 11.17 42.33
CA ARG A 7 15.88 10.45 42.57
C ARG A 7 16.15 9.26 43.49
N SER A 8 15.62 9.31 44.72
CA SER A 8 15.59 8.14 45.60
C SER A 8 14.71 7.08 44.95
N ARG A 9 15.27 5.90 44.69
CA ARG A 9 14.49 4.73 44.22
C ARG A 9 13.58 4.16 45.30
N THR A 10 13.80 4.55 46.56
CA THR A 10 12.94 4.15 47.68
C THR A 10 11.71 5.05 47.68
N PRO A 11 10.50 4.49 47.49
CA PRO A 11 9.27 5.27 47.50
C PRO A 11 9.01 5.85 48.88
N ASP A 12 8.44 7.06 48.91
CA ASP A 12 7.96 7.64 50.15
C ASP A 12 6.88 6.75 50.76
N ARG A 13 7.01 6.43 52.04
CA ARG A 13 6.12 5.47 52.71
C ARG A 13 4.64 5.87 52.64
N LEU A 14 4.32 7.14 52.86
CA LEU A 14 2.92 7.58 52.88
C LEU A 14 2.33 7.52 51.47
N CYS A 15 3.09 7.93 50.45
CA CYS A 15 2.67 7.81 49.06
C CYS A 15 2.52 6.33 48.66
N ALA A 16 3.47 5.46 49.02
CA ALA A 16 3.42 4.02 48.72
C ALA A 16 2.22 3.30 49.38
N GLU A 17 1.79 3.75 50.55
CA GLU A 17 0.62 3.21 51.27
C GLU A 17 -0.71 3.79 50.73
N ALA A 18 -0.71 4.83 49.88
CA ALA A 18 -1.90 5.50 49.37
C ALA A 18 -2.58 4.79 48.19
N VAL A 19 -2.63 3.45 48.23
CA VAL A 19 -3.21 2.61 47.16
C VAL A 19 -4.70 2.89 46.97
N ASP A 20 -5.45 3.10 48.05
CA ASP A 20 -6.90 3.34 47.98
C ASP A 20 -7.22 4.68 47.32
N LEU A 21 -6.48 5.74 47.67
CA LEU A 21 -6.59 7.05 47.01
C LEU A 21 -6.32 6.91 45.51
N ALA A 22 -5.26 6.18 45.16
CA ALA A 22 -4.90 5.94 43.77
C ALA A 22 -5.95 5.11 43.02
N ARG A 23 -6.51 4.07 43.65
CA ARG A 23 -7.58 3.26 43.09
C ARG A 23 -8.84 4.09 42.82
N SER A 24 -9.27 4.88 43.80
CA SER A 24 -10.45 5.74 43.64
C SER A 24 -10.26 6.75 42.51
N ALA A 25 -9.07 7.33 42.35
CA ALA A 25 -8.76 8.22 41.24
C ALA A 25 -8.79 7.51 39.87
N ALA A 26 -8.25 6.28 39.78
CA ALA A 26 -8.38 5.47 38.57
C ALA A 26 -9.84 5.14 38.24
N GLU A 27 -10.63 4.76 39.24
CA GLU A 27 -12.05 4.42 39.06
C GLU A 27 -12.91 5.64 38.71
N GLU A 28 -12.50 6.85 39.14
CA GLU A 28 -13.14 8.11 38.74
C GLU A 28 -12.86 8.45 37.28
N ALA A 29 -11.64 8.21 36.79
CA ALA A 29 -11.25 8.50 35.41
C ALA A 29 -11.75 7.44 34.40
N ALA A 30 -11.96 6.21 34.86
CA ALA A 30 -12.28 5.06 34.03
C ALA A 30 -13.79 4.78 33.94
N ALA A 31 -14.20 3.99 32.94
CA ALA A 31 -15.54 3.42 32.93
C ALA A 31 -15.74 2.44 34.10
N PRO A 32 -16.97 2.25 34.62
CA PRO A 32 -17.21 1.34 35.74
C PRO A 32 -16.70 -0.08 35.46
N GLY A 33 -15.88 -0.61 36.38
CA GLY A 33 -15.40 -1.99 36.34
C GLY A 33 -14.20 -2.28 35.43
N VAL A 34 -13.60 -1.26 34.78
CA VAL A 34 -12.44 -1.47 33.89
C VAL A 34 -11.08 -1.26 34.57
N VAL A 35 -11.07 -0.87 35.85
CA VAL A 35 -9.86 -0.83 36.69
C VAL A 35 -9.68 -2.18 37.37
N GLY A 36 -8.50 -2.77 37.20
CA GLY A 36 -8.16 -4.09 37.72
C GLY A 36 -7.38 -4.09 39.03
N GLU A 37 -6.57 -5.13 39.20
CA GLU A 37 -5.73 -5.31 40.38
C GLU A 37 -4.60 -4.29 40.43
N HIS A 38 -4.15 -3.97 41.65
CA HIS A 38 -2.94 -3.16 41.84
C HIS A 38 -1.71 -4.00 41.44
N VAL A 39 -0.93 -3.50 40.50
CA VAL A 39 0.21 -4.22 39.90
C VAL A 39 1.52 -3.86 40.61
N SER A 40 1.76 -2.57 40.82
CA SER A 40 3.02 -2.07 41.39
C SER A 40 2.93 -0.61 41.81
N ALA A 41 3.88 -0.15 42.62
CA ALA A 41 4.11 1.27 42.91
C ALA A 41 5.58 1.62 42.62
N VAL A 42 5.81 2.71 41.91
CA VAL A 42 7.16 3.14 41.47
C VAL A 42 7.45 4.55 41.99
N ALA A 43 8.64 4.75 42.55
CA ALA A 43 9.11 6.07 42.97
C ALA A 43 9.61 6.87 41.76
N GLU A 44 8.89 7.92 41.39
CA GLU A 44 9.27 8.82 40.28
C GLU A 44 10.13 10.00 40.78
N GLY A 45 10.02 10.35 42.07
CA GLY A 45 10.74 11.46 42.68
C GLY A 45 10.65 11.49 44.20
N ASP A 46 11.19 12.56 44.82
CA ASP A 46 11.07 12.75 46.26
C ASP A 46 9.59 13.00 46.63
N ARG A 47 8.97 12.04 47.32
CA ARG A 47 7.55 12.06 47.68
C ARG A 47 6.59 12.05 46.48
N VAL A 48 7.02 11.47 45.36
CA VAL A 48 6.18 11.23 44.18
C VAL A 48 6.22 9.75 43.86
N VAL A 49 5.04 9.10 43.85
CA VAL A 49 4.89 7.66 43.60
C VAL A 49 3.77 7.44 42.61
N THR A 50 4.01 6.63 41.60
CA THR A 50 3.00 6.21 40.62
C THR A 50 2.54 4.79 40.92
N HIS A 51 1.24 4.63 41.15
CA HIS A 51 0.57 3.35 41.33
C HIS A 51 0.04 2.86 39.98
N PHE A 52 0.34 1.61 39.65
CA PHE A 52 -0.15 0.97 38.43
C PHE A 52 -1.27 -0.02 38.76
N PHE A 53 -2.37 0.06 38.02
CA PHE A 53 -3.46 -0.92 38.06
C PHE A 53 -3.65 -1.53 36.67
N GLU A 54 -4.06 -2.79 36.61
CA GLU A 54 -4.41 -3.44 35.35
C GLU A 54 -5.57 -2.69 34.65
N CYS A 55 -5.51 -2.55 33.33
CA CYS A 55 -6.67 -2.12 32.53
C CYS A 55 -7.44 -3.36 32.02
N LYS A 56 -8.73 -3.43 32.34
CA LYS A 56 -9.64 -4.52 31.90
C LYS A 56 -10.45 -4.16 30.65
N GLU A 57 -10.18 -3.01 30.04
CA GLU A 57 -10.89 -2.58 28.84
C GLU A 57 -10.39 -3.35 27.61
N MET A 58 -11.31 -3.95 26.84
CA MET A 58 -10.94 -4.87 25.75
C MET A 58 -10.05 -4.24 24.66
N GLY A 59 -10.16 -2.93 24.43
CA GLY A 59 -9.34 -2.20 23.47
C GLY A 59 -7.89 -1.95 23.92
N TYR A 60 -7.60 -2.07 25.22
CA TYR A 60 -6.34 -1.66 25.83
C TYR A 60 -5.63 -2.83 26.51
N ARG A 61 -5.60 -3.98 25.85
CA ARG A 61 -4.90 -5.18 26.35
C ARG A 61 -3.44 -4.85 26.69
N GLY A 62 -3.04 -5.18 27.92
CA GLY A 62 -1.67 -4.98 28.42
C GLY A 62 -1.40 -3.56 28.94
N TRP A 63 -2.32 -2.61 28.75
CA TRP A 63 -2.21 -1.26 29.28
C TRP A 63 -2.53 -1.22 30.78
N ARG A 64 -2.10 -0.15 31.44
CA ARG A 64 -2.20 0.02 32.88
C ARG A 64 -2.65 1.44 33.20
N TRP A 65 -3.55 1.57 34.16
CA TRP A 65 -3.87 2.86 34.78
C TRP A 65 -2.69 3.26 35.67
N ALA A 66 -2.06 4.38 35.37
CA ALA A 66 -0.96 4.94 36.13
C ALA A 66 -1.47 6.17 36.88
N VAL A 67 -1.41 6.09 38.21
CA VAL A 67 -1.94 7.12 39.10
C VAL A 67 -0.79 7.66 39.93
N THR A 68 -0.41 8.90 39.65
CA THR A 68 0.70 9.55 40.35
C THR A 68 0.15 10.29 41.56
N VAL A 69 0.66 9.96 42.73
CA VAL A 69 0.35 10.62 43.99
C VAL A 69 1.59 11.27 44.57
N THR A 70 1.38 12.38 45.26
CA THR A 70 2.46 13.18 45.83
C THR A 70 2.09 13.73 47.20
N ARG A 71 3.07 14.18 47.97
CA ARG A 71 2.81 14.97 49.18
C ARG A 71 3.82 16.09 49.37
N ALA A 72 3.36 17.21 49.90
CA ALA A 72 4.23 18.31 50.29
C ALA A 72 5.20 17.88 51.40
N SER A 73 6.35 18.56 51.49
CA SER A 73 7.33 18.31 52.54
C SER A 73 6.70 18.48 53.93
N ARG A 74 6.97 17.52 54.82
CA ARG A 74 6.41 17.41 56.18
C ARG A 74 4.88 17.24 56.27
N ALA A 75 4.14 17.33 55.16
CA ALA A 75 2.72 17.03 55.14
C ALA A 75 2.49 15.53 55.32
N LYS A 76 1.44 15.18 56.08
CA LYS A 76 0.98 13.79 56.25
C LYS A 76 -0.13 13.42 55.25
N VAL A 77 -0.67 14.40 54.54
CA VAL A 77 -1.72 14.22 53.55
C VAL A 77 -1.07 13.98 52.19
N VAL A 78 -1.48 12.90 51.54
CA VAL A 78 -1.11 12.57 50.16
C VAL A 78 -2.21 13.13 49.23
N THR A 79 -1.80 13.69 48.10
CA THR A 79 -2.67 14.29 47.08
C THR A 79 -2.45 13.59 45.74
N LEU A 80 -3.49 13.60 44.91
CA LEU A 80 -3.41 13.17 43.52
C LEU A 80 -2.69 14.22 42.67
N ASP A 81 -1.80 13.79 41.78
CA ASP A 81 -1.16 14.63 40.77
C ASP A 81 -1.83 14.42 39.41
N GLU A 82 -1.83 13.18 38.91
CA GLU A 82 -2.44 12.81 37.64
C GLU A 82 -2.94 11.37 37.63
N THR A 83 -3.87 11.09 36.71
CA THR A 83 -4.31 9.73 36.37
C THR A 83 -4.30 9.60 34.85
N VAL A 84 -3.48 8.67 34.33
CA VAL A 84 -3.30 8.46 32.90
C VAL A 84 -3.34 6.96 32.58
N LEU A 85 -3.69 6.62 31.34
CA LEU A 85 -3.62 5.25 30.84
C LEU A 85 -2.35 5.09 30.01
N LEU A 86 -1.45 4.21 30.43
CA LEU A 86 -0.14 4.01 29.81
C LEU A 86 0.03 2.59 29.28
N PRO A 87 0.77 2.41 28.17
CA PRO A 87 1.08 1.08 27.68
C PRO A 87 2.01 0.36 28.65
N GLY A 88 1.68 -0.88 28.99
CA GLY A 88 2.56 -1.80 29.70
C GLY A 88 3.48 -2.56 28.75
N PRO A 89 4.36 -3.42 29.29
CA PRO A 89 5.29 -4.25 28.51
C PRO A 89 4.59 -5.17 27.50
N ASP A 90 3.36 -5.58 27.80
CA ASP A 90 2.56 -6.49 26.98
C ASP A 90 1.50 -5.74 26.14
N SER A 91 1.57 -4.40 26.09
CA SER A 91 0.63 -3.59 25.33
C SER A 91 0.83 -3.74 23.83
N LEU A 92 -0.27 -3.86 23.10
CA LEU A 92 -0.28 -3.65 21.66
C LEU A 92 -0.17 -2.15 21.38
N LEU A 93 0.92 -1.75 20.72
CA LEU A 93 1.15 -0.39 20.28
C LEU A 93 0.87 -0.26 18.79
N ALA A 94 0.50 0.94 18.36
CA ALA A 94 0.46 1.27 16.94
C ALA A 94 1.87 1.09 16.33
N PRO A 95 1.97 0.67 15.06
CA PRO A 95 3.24 0.70 14.35
C PRO A 95 3.77 2.14 14.28
N GLU A 96 5.06 2.27 14.01
CA GLU A 96 5.67 3.57 13.77
C GLU A 96 4.95 4.28 12.61
N TRP A 97 4.77 5.59 12.76
CA TRP A 97 4.13 6.40 11.73
C TRP A 97 5.04 6.47 10.51
N VAL A 98 4.49 6.18 9.33
CA VAL A 98 5.20 6.22 8.04
C VAL A 98 4.62 7.35 7.19
N PRO A 99 5.46 8.21 6.56
CA PRO A 99 5.00 9.24 5.63
C PRO A 99 4.05 8.69 4.56
N TRP A 100 3.12 9.51 4.08
CA TRP A 100 2.16 9.08 3.04
C TRP A 100 2.88 8.67 1.74
N SER A 101 3.94 9.36 1.36
CA SER A 101 4.72 9.09 0.15
C SER A 101 5.37 7.70 0.17
N GLU A 102 5.82 7.27 1.34
CA GLU A 102 6.41 5.95 1.58
C GLU A 102 5.36 4.83 1.68
N ARG A 103 4.07 5.19 1.81
CA ARG A 103 2.96 4.22 1.83
C ARG A 103 2.40 3.92 0.44
N LEU A 104 2.72 4.72 -0.57
CA LEU A 104 2.19 4.57 -1.93
C LEU A 104 2.64 3.25 -2.56
N ARG A 105 1.69 2.58 -3.19
CA ARG A 105 1.89 1.37 -3.98
C ARG A 105 1.61 1.64 -5.46
N PRO A 106 2.17 0.83 -6.36
CA PRO A 106 1.80 0.88 -7.77
C PRO A 106 0.28 0.72 -7.93
N GLY A 107 -0.35 1.69 -8.60
CA GLY A 107 -1.80 1.72 -8.82
C GLY A 107 -2.60 2.58 -7.83
N ASP A 108 -1.99 3.12 -6.78
CA ASP A 108 -2.69 3.95 -5.79
C ASP A 108 -3.06 5.36 -6.31
N MET A 109 -2.46 5.79 -7.42
CA MET A 109 -2.70 7.10 -8.01
C MET A 109 -4.06 7.16 -8.72
N GLY A 110 -4.88 8.14 -8.36
CA GLY A 110 -6.18 8.44 -8.98
C GLY A 110 -6.20 9.79 -9.73
N PRO A 111 -7.35 10.13 -10.35
CA PRO A 111 -7.52 11.41 -11.02
C PRO A 111 -7.36 12.59 -10.04
N GLY A 112 -6.47 13.52 -10.38
CA GLY A 112 -6.20 14.72 -9.58
C GLY A 112 -5.04 14.58 -8.59
N ASP A 113 -4.52 13.37 -8.38
CA ASP A 113 -3.36 13.17 -7.50
C ASP A 113 -2.09 13.69 -8.17
N LEU A 114 -1.30 14.45 -7.40
CA LEU A 114 0.02 14.91 -7.79
C LEU A 114 1.06 14.24 -6.91
N LEU A 115 1.99 13.53 -7.56
CA LEU A 115 3.16 12.96 -6.91
C LEU A 115 4.40 13.70 -7.44
N PRO A 116 4.91 14.70 -6.69
CA PRO A 116 6.11 15.43 -7.08
C PRO A 116 7.28 14.47 -7.25
N THR A 117 8.03 14.66 -8.33
CA THR A 117 9.21 13.87 -8.61
C THR A 117 10.43 14.53 -7.99
N GLU A 118 11.21 13.77 -7.24
CA GLU A 118 12.46 14.25 -6.65
C GLU A 118 13.41 14.80 -7.73
N ALA A 119 14.17 15.83 -7.38
CA ALA A 119 15.08 16.48 -8.31
C ALA A 119 16.20 15.53 -8.79
N ASP A 120 16.59 14.59 -7.94
CA ASP A 120 17.68 13.64 -8.12
C ASP A 120 17.19 12.18 -8.32
N ASP A 121 15.94 11.98 -8.77
CA ASP A 121 15.42 10.64 -9.09
C ASP A 121 16.30 9.95 -10.15
N LEU A 122 17.02 8.91 -9.72
CA LEU A 122 17.95 8.14 -10.54
C LEU A 122 17.30 7.48 -11.76
N ARG A 123 15.97 7.35 -11.78
CA ARG A 123 15.22 6.79 -12.92
C ARG A 123 15.08 7.79 -14.06
N LEU A 124 15.41 9.06 -13.85
CA LEU A 124 15.27 10.13 -14.83
C LEU A 124 16.61 10.78 -15.15
N GLU A 125 16.75 11.23 -16.39
CA GLU A 125 17.86 12.05 -16.86
C GLU A 125 17.34 13.20 -17.74
N PRO A 126 18.09 14.30 -17.90
CA PRO A 126 17.71 15.37 -18.81
C PRO A 126 17.50 14.86 -20.24
N GLY A 127 16.44 15.34 -20.91
CA GLY A 127 16.24 15.02 -22.32
C GLY A 127 17.24 15.72 -23.24
N TYR A 128 17.20 15.36 -24.52
CA TYR A 128 18.06 15.94 -25.54
C TYR A 128 17.63 17.39 -25.83
N ALA A 129 18.43 18.35 -25.39
CA ALA A 129 18.27 19.76 -25.77
C ALA A 129 18.84 20.00 -27.18
N GLY A 130 20.05 19.52 -27.48
CA GLY A 130 20.76 19.79 -28.73
C GLY A 130 21.36 21.19 -28.79
N GLU A 131 22.43 21.36 -29.58
CA GLU A 131 23.10 22.66 -29.76
C GLU A 131 22.32 23.61 -30.69
N ASP A 132 21.45 23.05 -31.54
CA ASP A 132 20.60 23.78 -32.50
C ASP A 132 19.22 24.15 -31.92
N ALA A 133 18.89 23.66 -30.72
CA ALA A 133 17.74 24.18 -29.99
C ALA A 133 18.20 25.51 -29.39
N GLY A 134 17.59 26.62 -29.79
CA GLY A 134 17.81 27.90 -29.13
C GLY A 134 17.40 27.84 -27.64
N ASP A 135 17.20 29.00 -27.02
CA ASP A 135 16.74 29.11 -25.61
C ASP A 135 15.33 28.53 -25.33
N GLU A 136 14.79 27.70 -26.22
CA GLU A 136 13.48 27.10 -26.10
C GLU A 136 13.56 25.85 -25.21
N ALA A 137 13.17 26.03 -23.95
CA ALA A 137 13.13 24.97 -22.96
C ALA A 137 12.23 23.81 -23.45
N PRO A 138 12.63 22.54 -23.23
CA PRO A 138 11.84 21.40 -23.65
C PRO A 138 10.43 21.43 -23.02
N ALA A 139 9.46 20.92 -23.75
CA ALA A 139 8.05 20.91 -23.32
C ALA A 139 7.90 20.25 -21.93
N GLY A 140 7.14 20.92 -21.05
CA GLY A 140 6.87 20.46 -19.69
C GLY A 140 7.95 20.78 -18.65
N THR A 141 8.92 21.63 -18.98
CA THR A 141 9.90 22.13 -17.99
C THR A 141 9.20 23.02 -16.97
N VAL A 142 9.11 22.55 -15.73
CA VAL A 142 8.73 23.39 -14.58
C VAL A 142 10.01 24.03 -14.04
N PRO A 143 10.08 25.37 -13.88
CA PRO A 143 11.25 26.01 -13.30
C PRO A 143 11.53 25.46 -11.90
N ALA A 144 12.81 25.27 -11.55
CA ALA A 144 13.23 24.66 -10.29
C ALA A 144 12.66 25.38 -9.05
N GLU A 145 12.43 26.69 -9.17
CA GLU A 145 11.79 27.54 -8.16
C GLU A 145 10.36 27.12 -7.82
N ALA A 146 9.63 26.54 -8.79
CA ALA A 146 8.26 26.05 -8.60
C ALA A 146 8.20 24.64 -7.97
N LEU A 147 9.33 23.94 -7.89
CA LEU A 147 9.46 22.63 -7.23
C LEU A 147 9.95 22.75 -5.78
N ALA A 148 10.31 23.97 -5.34
CA ALA A 148 10.63 24.23 -3.95
C ALA A 148 9.33 24.22 -3.14
N TYR A 149 9.19 23.25 -2.23
CA TYR A 149 8.23 23.39 -1.15
C TYR A 149 8.64 24.62 -0.35
N PRO A 150 7.76 25.63 -0.17
CA PRO A 150 8.05 26.67 0.81
C PRO A 150 8.21 25.96 2.15
N GLU A 151 9.34 26.19 2.84
CA GLU A 151 9.42 25.86 4.26
C GLU A 151 8.18 26.49 4.91
N LEU A 152 7.32 25.65 5.52
CA LEU A 152 6.14 26.11 6.24
C LEU A 152 6.60 26.90 7.47
N THR A 153 6.97 28.16 7.26
CA THR A 153 7.11 29.17 8.30
C THR A 153 5.76 29.86 8.47
N ASP A 154 5.36 30.03 9.73
CA ASP A 154 4.04 30.48 10.23
C ASP A 154 3.56 31.86 9.71
N ASP A 155 4.35 32.53 8.85
CA ASP A 155 4.12 33.92 8.41
C ASP A 155 3.87 34.06 6.89
N THR A 156 3.47 33.01 6.18
CA THR A 156 3.24 33.11 4.73
C THR A 156 1.80 33.54 4.42
N GLU A 157 1.61 34.79 4.02
CA GLU A 157 0.34 35.30 3.50
C GLU A 157 -0.12 34.50 2.26
N PRO A 158 -1.43 34.21 2.10
CA PRO A 158 -1.92 33.42 0.98
C PRO A 158 -1.68 34.17 -0.35
N LEU A 159 -1.04 33.48 -1.30
CA LEU A 159 -0.89 33.97 -2.66
C LEU A 159 -2.27 34.11 -3.32
N ASP A 160 -2.61 35.33 -3.73
CA ASP A 160 -3.81 35.62 -4.52
C ASP A 160 -3.65 35.07 -5.94
N LEU A 161 -4.32 33.95 -6.21
CA LEU A 161 -4.28 33.26 -7.51
C LEU A 161 -5.15 33.92 -8.59
N THR A 162 -5.62 35.17 -8.39
CA THR A 162 -6.54 35.82 -9.33
C THR A 162 -5.88 36.81 -10.30
N GLU A 163 -4.60 37.14 -10.14
CA GLU A 163 -3.89 38.09 -11.03
C GLU A 163 -2.88 37.41 -11.95
N THR A 164 -3.37 36.61 -12.90
CA THR A 164 -2.63 36.36 -14.15
C THR A 164 -3.06 37.40 -15.18
N PRO A 165 -2.18 38.31 -15.64
CA PRO A 165 -2.50 39.20 -16.75
C PRO A 165 -2.76 38.37 -18.01
N TYR A 166 -4.03 38.29 -18.41
CA TYR A 166 -4.43 37.75 -19.71
C TYR A 166 -4.06 38.78 -20.78
N GLU A 167 -2.99 38.54 -21.53
CA GLU A 167 -2.76 39.25 -22.79
C GLU A 167 -3.73 38.71 -23.85
N PRO A 168 -4.63 39.53 -24.41
CA PRO A 168 -5.52 39.07 -25.45
C PRO A 168 -4.72 38.83 -26.74
N THR A 169 -4.51 37.56 -27.09
CA THR A 169 -4.02 37.17 -28.42
C THR A 169 -5.00 37.60 -29.49
N ALA A 170 -4.44 38.15 -30.57
CA ALA A 170 -5.08 38.83 -31.68
C ALA A 170 -6.31 38.11 -32.28
N THR A 171 -7.28 38.93 -32.71
CA THR A 171 -8.48 38.55 -33.48
C THR A 171 -8.16 37.79 -34.77
N PRO A 172 -8.89 36.70 -35.11
CA PRO A 172 -8.72 35.99 -36.36
C PRO A 172 -9.64 36.60 -37.42
N ASP A 173 -9.11 37.49 -38.26
CA ASP A 173 -9.79 37.82 -39.51
C ASP A 173 -8.80 38.24 -40.61
N SER A 174 -8.30 37.23 -41.32
CA SER A 174 -7.87 37.36 -42.71
C SER A 174 -7.95 35.99 -43.36
N PRO A 175 -8.75 35.81 -44.43
CA PRO A 175 -8.76 34.56 -45.17
C PRO A 175 -7.41 34.45 -45.90
N ALA A 176 -6.52 33.62 -45.36
CA ALA A 176 -5.28 33.25 -46.04
C ALA A 176 -5.64 32.51 -47.33
N ALA A 177 -5.20 33.04 -48.47
CA ALA A 177 -5.27 32.36 -49.75
C ALA A 177 -4.52 31.01 -49.66
N PRO A 178 -4.98 29.95 -50.34
CA PRO A 178 -4.31 28.66 -50.26
C PRO A 178 -2.91 28.76 -50.84
N ALA A 179 -1.91 28.73 -49.96
CA ALA A 179 -0.52 28.61 -50.36
C ALA A 179 -0.36 27.29 -51.10
N THR A 180 -0.07 27.35 -52.39
CA THR A 180 0.28 26.19 -53.19
C THR A 180 1.69 25.77 -52.79
N GLU A 181 1.77 24.86 -51.82
CA GLU A 181 3.04 24.34 -51.30
C GLU A 181 3.75 23.57 -52.41
N SER A 182 4.82 24.16 -52.96
CA SER A 182 5.68 23.45 -53.90
C SER A 182 6.40 22.32 -53.15
N PRO A 183 6.59 21.13 -53.74
CA PRO A 183 7.20 20.01 -53.03
C PRO A 183 8.59 20.41 -52.56
N ALA A 184 8.77 20.49 -51.24
CA ALA A 184 10.04 20.85 -50.63
C ALA A 184 11.12 19.86 -51.08
N VAL A 185 12.28 20.39 -51.47
CA VAL A 185 13.45 19.56 -51.77
C VAL A 185 13.83 18.80 -50.50
N PRO A 186 14.00 17.46 -50.54
CA PRO A 186 14.35 16.70 -49.35
C PRO A 186 15.69 17.19 -48.78
N THR A 187 15.66 17.65 -47.53
CA THR A 187 16.83 18.10 -46.79
C THR A 187 17.33 16.98 -45.86
N ARG A 188 18.56 17.11 -45.36
CA ARG A 188 19.07 16.21 -44.32
C ARG A 188 18.38 16.52 -42.99
N SER A 189 17.89 15.49 -42.31
CA SER A 189 17.32 15.63 -40.97
C SER A 189 18.36 16.11 -39.97
N THR A 190 17.94 16.91 -39.00
CA THR A 190 18.76 17.32 -37.86
C THR A 190 18.76 16.24 -36.79
N ILE A 191 19.74 16.28 -35.88
CA ILE A 191 19.78 15.39 -34.71
C ILE A 191 18.55 15.63 -33.82
N ALA A 192 18.12 16.90 -33.69
CA ALA A 192 16.92 17.25 -32.94
C ALA A 192 15.65 16.60 -33.50
N ALA A 193 15.49 16.55 -34.82
CA ALA A 193 14.35 15.87 -35.46
C ALA A 193 14.36 14.36 -35.22
N VAL A 194 15.54 13.72 -35.24
CA VAL A 194 15.67 12.30 -34.87
C VAL A 194 15.39 12.09 -33.38
N ALA A 195 15.86 12.98 -32.51
CA ALA A 195 15.59 12.93 -31.08
C ALA A 195 14.09 13.09 -30.78
N GLU A 196 13.37 13.92 -31.53
CA GLU A 196 11.92 14.06 -31.45
C GLU A 196 11.21 12.76 -31.85
N GLU A 197 11.59 12.15 -32.98
CA GLU A 197 11.03 10.87 -33.44
C GLU A 197 11.25 9.74 -32.42
N LEU A 198 12.39 9.77 -31.71
CA LEU A 198 12.71 8.85 -30.63
C LEU A 198 12.08 9.22 -29.28
N GLY A 199 11.39 10.36 -29.17
CA GLY A 199 10.76 10.84 -27.95
C GLY A 199 11.74 11.33 -26.88
N LEU A 200 12.95 11.73 -27.26
CA LEU A 200 14.03 12.13 -26.36
C LEU A 200 14.01 13.62 -25.98
N ARG A 201 13.11 14.43 -26.58
CA ARG A 201 13.04 15.89 -26.40
C ARG A 201 12.19 16.38 -25.23
N ARG A 202 11.66 15.47 -24.40
CA ARG A 202 10.97 15.82 -23.14
C ARG A 202 11.96 16.41 -22.13
N ALA A 203 11.48 17.22 -21.18
CA ALA A 203 12.34 17.83 -20.16
C ALA A 203 13.20 16.81 -19.40
N ARG A 204 12.59 15.67 -19.04
CA ARG A 204 13.29 14.50 -18.51
C ARG A 204 12.85 13.26 -19.27
N VAL A 205 13.77 12.32 -19.44
CA VAL A 205 13.54 11.00 -20.04
C VAL A 205 13.99 9.91 -19.06
N LEU A 206 13.55 8.66 -19.29
CA LEU A 206 14.01 7.55 -18.46
C LEU A 206 15.52 7.36 -18.64
N SER A 207 16.24 7.33 -17.52
CA SER A 207 17.64 6.94 -17.49
C SER A 207 17.79 5.47 -17.84
N ARG A 208 19.02 5.04 -18.12
CA ARG A 208 19.32 3.62 -18.28
C ARG A 208 18.86 2.79 -17.08
N TYR A 209 19.04 3.29 -15.86
CA TYR A 209 18.59 2.62 -14.64
C TYR A 209 17.06 2.50 -14.59
N GLY A 210 16.34 3.60 -14.88
CA GLY A 210 14.88 3.60 -14.96
C GLY A 210 14.33 2.62 -15.99
N LEU A 211 14.98 2.51 -17.16
CA LEU A 211 14.64 1.54 -18.20
C LEU A 211 14.80 0.09 -17.72
N HIS A 212 15.88 -0.24 -17.00
CA HIS A 212 16.11 -1.61 -16.53
C HIS A 212 15.08 -2.01 -15.47
N ILE A 213 14.79 -1.13 -14.49
CA ILE A 213 13.76 -1.41 -13.48
C ILE A 213 12.38 -1.60 -14.12
N ALA A 214 12.04 -0.79 -15.12
CA ALA A 214 10.79 -0.96 -15.84
C ALA A 214 10.75 -2.30 -16.59
N ALA A 215 11.83 -2.65 -17.30
CA ALA A 215 11.95 -3.91 -18.03
C ALA A 215 11.83 -5.13 -17.11
N ASP A 216 12.49 -5.13 -15.95
CA ASP A 216 12.43 -6.22 -14.97
C ASP A 216 10.98 -6.44 -14.50
N ARG A 217 10.28 -5.37 -14.11
CA ARG A 217 8.86 -5.45 -13.69
C ARG A 217 7.96 -5.98 -14.81
N TRP A 218 8.19 -5.55 -16.05
CA TRP A 218 7.39 -6.01 -17.20
C TRP A 218 7.65 -7.48 -17.53
N ASP A 219 8.90 -7.96 -17.45
CA ASP A 219 9.22 -9.37 -17.66
C ASP A 219 8.72 -10.26 -16.51
N GLU A 220 8.68 -9.75 -15.27
CA GLU A 220 8.04 -10.46 -14.16
C GLU A 220 6.52 -10.65 -14.39
N SER A 221 5.85 -9.64 -14.91
CA SER A 221 4.38 -9.67 -15.11
C SER A 221 3.97 -10.40 -16.38
N PHE A 222 4.66 -10.15 -17.48
CA PHE A 222 4.38 -10.67 -18.82
C PHE A 222 5.68 -11.09 -19.52
N GLY A 223 6.45 -11.96 -18.87
CA GLY A 223 7.66 -12.57 -19.43
C GLY A 223 7.56 -14.06 -19.66
N ALA A 224 8.64 -14.65 -20.18
CA ALA A 224 8.70 -16.07 -20.53
C ALA A 224 8.36 -17.00 -19.35
N LYS A 225 8.74 -16.61 -18.12
CA LYS A 225 8.62 -17.47 -16.93
C LYS A 225 7.20 -17.56 -16.36
N THR A 226 6.27 -16.76 -16.88
CA THR A 226 4.89 -16.76 -16.42
C THR A 226 4.18 -18.08 -16.78
N PRO A 227 3.25 -18.58 -15.95
CA PRO A 227 2.51 -19.80 -16.27
C PRO A 227 1.78 -19.74 -17.61
N MET A 228 1.26 -18.56 -17.99
CA MET A 228 0.59 -18.34 -19.27
C MET A 228 1.56 -18.53 -20.44
N ALA A 229 2.75 -17.92 -20.38
CA ALA A 229 3.77 -18.08 -21.42
C ALA A 229 4.27 -19.52 -21.54
N GLN A 230 4.42 -20.23 -20.42
CA GLN A 230 4.85 -21.64 -20.42
C GLN A 230 3.81 -22.59 -21.04
N ALA A 231 2.53 -22.23 -21.02
CA ALA A 231 1.44 -23.00 -21.63
C ALA A 231 1.07 -22.52 -23.04
N ALA A 232 1.68 -21.42 -23.51
CA ALA A 232 1.33 -20.81 -24.79
C ALA A 232 1.81 -21.64 -25.98
N PRO A 233 1.08 -21.62 -27.11
CA PRO A 233 1.48 -22.36 -28.31
C PRO A 233 2.72 -21.75 -28.99
N ALA A 234 2.94 -20.44 -28.84
CA ALA A 234 4.07 -19.72 -29.42
C ALA A 234 4.29 -18.38 -28.70
N PRO A 235 5.52 -17.83 -28.77
CA PRO A 235 5.88 -16.56 -28.14
C PRO A 235 5.38 -15.34 -28.94
N CYS A 236 5.25 -14.20 -28.26
CA CYS A 236 4.76 -12.94 -28.79
C CYS A 236 5.57 -12.43 -29.98
N VAL A 237 6.88 -12.71 -30.05
CA VAL A 237 7.74 -12.33 -31.19
C VAL A 237 7.23 -12.83 -32.54
N SER A 238 6.47 -13.92 -32.57
CA SER A 238 5.84 -14.47 -33.78
C SER A 238 4.34 -14.17 -33.90
N CYS A 239 3.75 -13.45 -32.94
CA CYS A 239 2.32 -13.20 -32.89
C CYS A 239 1.93 -11.99 -33.75
N GLY A 240 0.93 -12.13 -34.61
CA GLY A 240 0.41 -11.05 -35.45
C GLY A 240 -0.28 -9.91 -34.67
N PHE A 241 -0.66 -10.13 -33.41
CA PHE A 241 -1.25 -9.11 -32.54
C PHE A 241 -0.22 -8.31 -31.73
N LEU A 242 1.08 -8.56 -31.93
CA LEU A 242 2.14 -7.82 -31.26
C LEU A 242 2.38 -6.48 -31.98
N LEU A 243 2.17 -5.37 -31.29
CA LEU A 243 2.61 -4.05 -31.74
C LEU A 243 4.03 -3.77 -31.19
N PRO A 244 5.05 -3.58 -32.04
CA PRO A 244 6.41 -3.32 -31.56
C PRO A 244 6.52 -1.97 -30.84
N LEU A 245 7.26 -1.93 -29.72
CA LEU A 245 7.62 -0.66 -29.08
C LEU A 245 8.60 0.14 -29.96
N ALA A 246 8.71 1.44 -29.70
CA ALA A 246 9.76 2.28 -30.27
C ALA A 246 11.06 2.20 -29.47
N GLY A 247 12.17 2.66 -30.06
CA GLY A 247 13.46 2.78 -29.38
C GLY A 247 14.14 1.44 -29.04
N SER A 248 15.03 1.48 -28.04
CA SER A 248 15.89 0.36 -27.67
C SER A 248 15.15 -0.85 -27.09
N LEU A 249 14.04 -0.62 -26.39
CA LEU A 249 13.23 -1.67 -25.77
C LEU A 249 12.48 -2.54 -26.79
N ARG A 250 12.33 -2.09 -28.04
CA ARG A 250 11.73 -2.86 -29.15
C ARG A 250 12.34 -4.25 -29.33
N GLN A 251 13.62 -4.41 -28.99
CA GLN A 251 14.34 -5.68 -29.13
C GLN A 251 13.96 -6.72 -28.06
N ALA A 252 13.22 -6.33 -27.03
CA ALA A 252 12.84 -7.21 -25.92
C ALA A 252 11.35 -7.14 -25.56
N PHE A 253 10.64 -6.08 -25.94
CA PHE A 253 9.24 -5.87 -25.56
C PHE A 253 8.37 -5.32 -26.71
N GLY A 254 7.06 -5.58 -26.61
CA GLY A 254 6.01 -5.02 -27.46
C GLY A 254 4.74 -4.78 -26.65
N VAL A 255 3.67 -4.34 -27.30
CA VAL A 255 2.32 -4.21 -26.72
C VAL A 255 1.41 -5.27 -27.32
N CYS A 256 0.64 -5.96 -26.50
CA CYS A 256 -0.37 -6.89 -26.99
C CYS A 256 -1.64 -6.11 -27.37
N ALA A 257 -2.17 -6.34 -28.57
CA ALA A 257 -3.40 -5.71 -29.07
C ALA A 257 -4.52 -6.73 -29.34
N ASN A 258 -4.51 -7.86 -28.63
CA ASN A 258 -5.56 -8.87 -28.75
C ASN A 258 -6.51 -8.77 -27.56
N GLU A 259 -7.75 -8.35 -27.79
CA GLU A 259 -8.81 -8.20 -26.77
C GLU A 259 -9.09 -9.48 -25.96
N PHE A 260 -8.79 -10.66 -26.52
CA PHE A 260 -8.97 -11.95 -25.83
C PHE A 260 -7.76 -12.36 -24.99
N SER A 261 -6.63 -11.67 -25.15
CA SER A 261 -5.43 -11.89 -24.35
C SER A 261 -5.61 -11.24 -22.98
N PRO A 262 -5.20 -11.91 -21.88
CA PRO A 262 -5.14 -11.25 -20.57
C PRO A 262 -4.10 -10.11 -20.52
N ALA A 263 -3.27 -9.99 -21.56
CA ALA A 263 -2.27 -8.95 -21.69
C ALA A 263 -2.69 -7.81 -22.64
N ASP A 264 -3.95 -7.75 -23.11
CA ASP A 264 -4.41 -6.68 -23.99
C ASP A 264 -4.09 -5.29 -23.44
N GLY A 265 -3.53 -4.41 -24.26
CA GLY A 265 -3.08 -3.07 -23.87
C GLY A 265 -1.85 -3.02 -22.95
N HIS A 266 -1.24 -4.16 -22.61
CA HIS A 266 -0.07 -4.23 -21.74
C HIS A 266 1.23 -4.41 -22.53
N ILE A 267 2.34 -3.99 -21.90
CA ILE A 267 3.68 -4.29 -22.38
C ILE A 267 4.01 -5.74 -22.05
N VAL A 268 4.43 -6.48 -23.06
CA VAL A 268 4.78 -7.90 -22.99
C VAL A 268 6.21 -8.12 -23.49
N SER A 269 6.91 -9.05 -22.84
CA SER A 269 8.20 -9.56 -23.34
C SER A 269 7.98 -10.23 -24.70
N LEU A 270 8.93 -10.12 -25.62
CA LEU A 270 8.91 -10.85 -26.89
C LEU A 270 8.86 -12.37 -26.71
N SER A 271 9.29 -12.83 -25.52
CA SER A 271 9.28 -14.24 -25.10
C SER A 271 8.05 -14.64 -24.28
N TYR A 272 7.15 -13.71 -23.97
CA TYR A 272 5.83 -14.03 -23.42
C TYR A 272 4.99 -14.79 -24.43
N GLY A 273 3.91 -15.42 -24.01
CA GLY A 273 2.93 -16.02 -24.91
C GLY A 273 1.59 -16.18 -24.21
N CYS A 274 0.52 -16.32 -25.00
CA CYS A 274 -0.81 -16.64 -24.48
C CYS A 274 -1.57 -17.55 -25.44
N GLY A 275 -2.67 -18.14 -24.97
CA GLY A 275 -3.53 -19.00 -25.80
C GLY A 275 -4.20 -18.28 -26.98
N GLY A 276 -4.31 -16.94 -26.94
CA GLY A 276 -4.83 -16.11 -28.02
C GLY A 276 -3.80 -15.75 -29.10
N HIS A 277 -2.78 -16.58 -29.31
CA HIS A 277 -1.78 -16.34 -30.36
C HIS A 277 -2.44 -16.32 -31.75
N SER A 278 -1.97 -15.48 -32.68
CA SER A 278 -2.59 -15.35 -34.02
C SER A 278 -2.60 -16.67 -34.80
N GLU A 279 -1.60 -17.51 -34.55
CA GLU A 279 -1.46 -18.86 -35.13
C GLU A 279 -2.00 -19.99 -34.22
N ALA A 280 -2.80 -19.69 -33.20
CA ALA A 280 -3.45 -20.68 -32.33
C ALA A 280 -4.61 -21.39 -33.06
N ALA A 281 -4.34 -21.97 -34.23
CA ALA A 281 -5.35 -22.59 -35.09
C ALA A 281 -5.70 -24.03 -34.67
N VAL A 282 -4.90 -24.66 -33.80
CA VAL A 282 -5.13 -26.03 -33.34
C VAL A 282 -5.41 -25.99 -31.85
N MET A 283 -6.69 -26.16 -31.47
CA MET A 283 -7.00 -26.46 -30.07
C MET A 283 -6.30 -27.77 -29.70
N PRO A 284 -5.41 -27.77 -28.68
CA PRO A 284 -4.84 -29.01 -28.21
C PRO A 284 -5.99 -29.91 -27.77
N LYS A 285 -5.89 -31.20 -28.09
CA LYS A 285 -6.87 -32.20 -27.66
C LYS A 285 -7.06 -32.04 -26.16
N PRO A 286 -8.31 -31.87 -25.65
CA PRO A 286 -8.55 -31.74 -24.22
C PRO A 286 -7.81 -32.83 -23.48
N LEU A 287 -7.02 -32.45 -22.45
CA LEU A 287 -6.34 -33.41 -21.59
C LEU A 287 -7.43 -34.34 -21.06
N ARG A 288 -7.38 -35.61 -21.49
CA ARG A 288 -8.24 -36.61 -20.88
C ARG A 288 -7.75 -36.78 -19.45
N PRO A 289 -8.56 -36.46 -18.43
CA PRO A 289 -8.17 -36.76 -17.06
C PRO A 289 -7.80 -38.24 -17.00
N PRO A 290 -6.78 -38.60 -16.21
CA PRO A 290 -6.50 -40.01 -15.98
C PRO A 290 -7.80 -40.69 -15.52
N PRO A 291 -8.06 -41.94 -15.96
CA PRO A 291 -9.20 -42.67 -15.46
C PRO A 291 -9.15 -42.66 -13.92
N PRO A 292 -10.30 -42.54 -13.24
CA PRO A 292 -10.32 -42.49 -11.78
C PRO A 292 -9.58 -43.72 -11.24
N VAL A 293 -8.63 -43.47 -10.35
CA VAL A 293 -7.97 -44.54 -9.60
C VAL A 293 -8.98 -44.98 -8.55
N LEU A 294 -9.56 -46.17 -8.75
CA LEU A 294 -10.47 -46.76 -7.79
C LEU A 294 -9.62 -47.44 -6.71
N ASP A 295 -9.41 -46.76 -5.59
CA ASP A 295 -8.65 -47.30 -4.44
C ASP A 295 -9.36 -48.50 -3.78
N SER A 296 -10.67 -48.62 -3.95
CA SER A 296 -11.44 -49.81 -3.60
C SER A 296 -12.48 -50.13 -4.66
N MET A 297 -12.66 -51.44 -4.91
CA MET A 297 -13.75 -51.99 -5.73
C MET A 297 -14.86 -52.57 -4.85
N GLY A 298 -14.77 -52.39 -3.53
CA GLY A 298 -15.78 -52.83 -2.57
C GLY A 298 -16.89 -51.79 -2.48
N ALA A 299 -18.13 -52.25 -2.35
CA ALA A 299 -19.22 -51.35 -2.00
C ALA A 299 -19.04 -50.94 -0.53
N ASP A 300 -18.97 -49.64 -0.26
CA ASP A 300 -19.12 -49.14 1.11
C ASP A 300 -20.50 -49.55 1.62
N ALA A 301 -20.52 -50.34 2.70
CA ALA A 301 -21.75 -50.77 3.32
C ALA A 301 -22.40 -49.55 3.99
N PHE A 302 -23.29 -48.87 3.25
CA PHE A 302 -24.12 -47.82 3.81
C PHE A 302 -25.44 -48.43 4.31
N PRO A 303 -25.61 -48.66 5.62
CA PRO A 303 -26.83 -49.24 6.13
C PRO A 303 -27.98 -48.26 5.90
N LEU A 304 -28.99 -48.68 5.12
CA LEU A 304 -30.19 -47.87 4.85
C LEU A 304 -31.04 -47.60 6.09
N ARG A 305 -30.75 -48.27 7.21
CA ARG A 305 -31.37 -48.03 8.51
C ARG A 305 -30.28 -47.92 9.57
N PRO A 306 -30.41 -46.97 10.51
CA PRO A 306 -29.56 -46.94 11.70
C PRO A 306 -29.67 -48.29 12.44
N ALA A 307 -28.60 -48.70 13.11
CA ALA A 307 -28.63 -49.91 13.92
C ALA A 307 -29.68 -49.77 15.04
N PRO A 308 -30.34 -50.85 15.49
CA PRO A 308 -31.39 -50.77 16.50
C PRO A 308 -30.96 -50.11 17.82
N ASP A 309 -29.65 -50.14 18.10
CA ASP A 309 -28.96 -49.58 19.25
C ASP A 309 -28.30 -48.22 18.98
N SER A 310 -28.35 -47.71 17.75
CA SER A 310 -27.79 -46.39 17.42
C SER A 310 -28.70 -45.23 17.81
N GLY A 311 -29.91 -45.54 18.30
CA GLY A 311 -30.82 -44.56 18.87
C GLY A 311 -30.49 -44.24 20.33
N SER A 312 -30.65 -43.00 20.74
CA SER A 312 -30.44 -42.54 22.12
C SER A 312 -31.55 -42.97 23.11
N VAL A 313 -32.46 -43.84 22.68
CA VAL A 313 -33.56 -44.37 23.52
C VAL A 313 -33.21 -45.80 23.92
N PRO A 314 -33.08 -46.12 25.22
CA PRO A 314 -32.88 -47.49 25.67
C PRO A 314 -34.06 -48.37 25.23
N LEU A 315 -33.78 -49.54 24.67
CA LEU A 315 -34.80 -50.55 24.40
C LEU A 315 -35.32 -51.07 25.76
N GLY A 316 -36.48 -50.59 26.18
CA GLY A 316 -37.16 -51.05 27.40
C GLY A 316 -37.66 -52.49 27.25
N ASP A 317 -37.62 -53.25 28.34
CA ASP A 317 -38.05 -54.65 28.47
C ASP A 317 -39.59 -54.77 28.61
N GLY A 318 -40.34 -54.19 27.67
CA GLY A 318 -41.80 -54.25 27.68
C GLY A 318 -42.32 -55.56 27.08
N SER A 319 -42.85 -56.47 27.91
CA SER A 319 -43.76 -57.53 27.46
C SER A 319 -44.99 -56.91 26.79
N PRO A 320 -45.44 -57.40 25.61
CA PRO A 320 -46.54 -56.76 24.90
C PRO A 320 -47.85 -56.99 25.65
N GLU A 321 -48.42 -55.93 26.23
CA GLU A 321 -49.83 -55.92 26.61
C GLU A 321 -50.69 -55.87 25.34
N ASP A 322 -51.58 -56.86 25.22
CA ASP A 322 -52.49 -57.10 24.10
C ASP A 322 -53.56 -56.00 24.05
N LEU A 323 -53.30 -54.95 23.26
CA LEU A 323 -54.31 -53.94 22.92
C LEU A 323 -55.03 -54.37 21.65
N GLY A 324 -56.14 -55.08 21.88
CA GLY A 324 -57.05 -55.58 20.86
C GLY A 324 -57.56 -54.49 19.91
N HIS A 325 -57.55 -54.82 18.62
CA HIS A 325 -58.18 -54.05 17.56
C HIS A 325 -59.70 -54.28 17.53
N SER A 326 -60.45 -53.21 17.24
CA SER A 326 -61.72 -53.24 16.51
C SER A 326 -61.57 -52.36 15.29
#